data_AF-A0A955IJS8-F1
#
_entry.id   AF-A0A955IJS8-F1
#
_cell.length_a   1.000
_cell.length_b   1.000
_cell.length_c   1.000
_cell.angle_alpha   90.00
_cell.angle_beta   90.00
_cell.angle_gamma   90.00
#
_symmetry.space_group_name_H-M   'P 1'
#
loop_
_entity.id
_entity.type
_entity.pdbx_description
1 polymer ?
#
loop_
_entity_poly.entity_id
_entity_poly.type
_entity_poly.pdbx_seq_one_letter_code
_entity_poly.pdbx_strand_id
1 'polypeptide(L)'
;MVVSLRAILFVAGVLALGVGIGVAFASTTIGIAVMIGAVALLVVAWQAAPTSRRTVEPESILELGEPQRVALLRGTSMSLTSMRYRYSIRADRSGHREPFDAVVNDIQLGFVPVVILENSSGRQGYGYVAFVYDGHRWRGPGLPCGGDRETALAHAARCVSPIESRDA
;
A
#
# COMPACT_ATOMS: atom_id res chain seq x y z
N MET A 1 -5.54 16.02 15.95
CA MET A 1 -5.84 16.43 14.56
C MET A 1 -4.75 17.41 14.12
N VAL A 2 -3.83 17.00 13.26
CA VAL A 2 -2.82 17.92 12.70
C VAL A 2 -3.39 18.46 11.40
N VAL A 3 -3.85 19.70 11.39
CA VAL A 3 -4.34 20.35 10.16
C VAL A 3 -3.13 20.56 9.25
N SER A 4 -3.16 19.98 8.05
CA SER A 4 -2.02 20.08 7.13
C SER A 4 -1.82 21.53 6.70
N LEU A 5 -0.57 22.00 6.66
CA LEU A 5 -0.22 23.36 6.21
C LEU A 5 -0.83 23.68 4.83
N ARG A 6 -0.94 22.67 3.96
CA ARG A 6 -1.59 22.79 2.65
C ARG A 6 -3.08 23.09 2.74
N ALA A 7 -3.79 22.48 3.70
CA ALA A 7 -5.20 22.78 3.96
C ALA A 7 -5.39 24.20 4.50
N ILE A 8 -4.48 24.67 5.37
CA ILE A 8 -4.49 26.04 5.88
C ILE A 8 -4.28 27.05 4.74
N LEU A 9 -3.29 26.81 3.88
CA LEU A 9 -3.01 27.67 2.73
C LEU A 9 -4.15 27.69 1.71
N PHE A 10 -4.80 26.54 1.49
CA PHE A 10 -5.96 26.45 0.59
C PHE A 10 -7.16 27.25 1.13
N VAL A 11 -7.49 27.09 2.43
CA VAL A 11 -8.57 27.84 3.07
C VAL A 11 -8.28 29.34 3.10
N ALA A 12 -7.04 29.73 3.41
CA ALA A 12 -6.62 31.13 3.37
C ALA A 12 -6.72 31.74 1.96
N GLY A 13 -6.36 30.97 0.93
CA GLY A 13 -6.48 31.38 -0.47
C GLY A 13 -7.93 31.60 -0.92
N VAL A 14 -8.84 30.70 -0.54
CA VAL A 14 -10.27 30.84 -0.87
C VAL A 14 -10.91 32.01 -0.12
N LEU A 15 -10.55 32.22 1.15
CA LEU A 15 -11.02 33.37 1.94
C LEU A 15 -10.53 34.69 1.35
N ALA A 16 -9.25 34.78 0.95
CA ALA A 16 -8.70 35.97 0.32
C ALA A 16 -9.37 36.28 -1.03
N LEU A 17 -9.68 35.25 -1.84
CA LEU A 17 -10.39 35.39 -3.09
C LEU A 17 -11.84 35.88 -2.88
N GLY A 18 -12.55 35.30 -1.90
CA GLY A 18 -13.92 35.69 -1.55
C GLY A 18 -14.01 37.14 -1.06
N VAL A 19 -13.08 37.57 -0.21
CA VAL A 19 -13.00 38.97 0.26
C VAL A 19 -12.68 39.92 -0.90
N GLY A 20 -11.73 39.56 -1.78
CA GLY A 20 -11.41 40.38 -2.96
C GLY A 20 -12.59 40.60 -3.90
N ILE A 21 -13.39 39.55 -4.14
CA ILE A 21 -14.59 39.63 -4.98
C ILE A 21 -15.73 40.39 -4.27
N GLY A 22 -15.91 40.17 -2.96
CA GLY A 22 -16.91 40.88 -2.16
C GLY A 22 -16.68 42.39 -2.09
N VAL A 23 -15.41 42.83 -2.02
CA VAL A 23 -15.04 44.24 -2.03
C VAL A 23 -15.19 44.85 -3.44
N ALA A 24 -14.86 44.10 -4.49
CA ALA A 24 -14.99 44.57 -5.88
C ALA A 24 -16.45 44.77 -6.34
N PHE A 25 -17.41 44.04 -5.75
CA PHE A 25 -18.83 44.05 -6.13
C PHE A 25 -19.76 44.43 -4.98
N ALA A 26 -19.26 45.23 -4.02
CA ALA A 26 -19.84 45.52 -2.71
C ALA A 26 -21.30 46.07 -2.68
N SER A 27 -21.92 46.36 -3.82
CA SER A 27 -23.28 46.92 -3.91
C SER A 27 -24.27 46.09 -4.72
N THR A 28 -23.94 44.85 -5.12
CA THR A 28 -24.83 44.03 -5.94
C THR A 28 -25.16 42.70 -5.28
N THR A 29 -26.41 42.26 -5.41
CA THR A 29 -26.90 40.91 -5.03
C THR A 29 -26.02 39.77 -5.58
N ILE A 30 -25.26 40.07 -6.64
CA ILE A 30 -24.26 39.20 -7.27
C ILE A 30 -23.13 38.84 -6.29
N GLY A 31 -22.63 39.78 -5.48
CA GLY A 31 -21.55 39.52 -4.52
C GLY A 31 -21.95 38.50 -3.44
N ILE A 32 -23.20 38.57 -2.99
CA ILE A 32 -23.77 37.62 -2.02
C ILE A 32 -23.92 36.24 -2.66
N ALA A 33 -24.41 36.16 -3.90
CA ALA A 33 -24.56 34.90 -4.63
C ALA A 33 -23.20 34.20 -4.85
N VAL A 34 -22.14 34.95 -5.17
CA VAL A 34 -20.80 34.39 -5.36
C VAL A 34 -20.21 33.87 -4.03
N MET A 35 -20.42 34.60 -2.92
CA MET A 35 -19.99 34.13 -1.60
C MET A 35 -20.70 32.83 -1.18
N ILE A 36 -22.01 32.74 -1.41
CA ILE A 36 -22.78 31.51 -1.13
C ILE A 36 -22.28 30.35 -2.01
N GLY A 37 -22.03 30.61 -3.30
CA GLY A 37 -21.47 29.62 -4.23
C GLY A 37 -20.08 29.13 -3.80
N ALA A 38 -19.20 30.02 -3.37
CA ALA A 38 -17.87 29.69 -2.88
C ALA A 38 -17.93 28.84 -1.59
N VAL A 39 -18.82 29.19 -0.65
CA VAL A 39 -19.03 28.41 0.59
C VAL A 39 -19.61 27.04 0.28
N ALA A 40 -20.58 26.93 -0.63
CA ALA A 40 -21.15 25.66 -1.05
C ALA A 40 -20.10 24.75 -1.72
N LEU A 41 -19.27 25.31 -2.61
CA LEU A 41 -18.14 24.61 -3.21
C LEU A 41 -17.13 24.14 -2.15
N LEU A 42 -16.88 24.95 -1.13
CA LEU A 42 -15.96 24.61 -0.05
C LEU A 42 -16.50 23.48 0.83
N VAL A 43 -17.80 23.48 1.15
CA VAL A 43 -18.47 22.39 1.88
C VAL A 43 -18.43 21.08 1.09
N VAL A 44 -18.72 21.14 -0.22
CA VAL A 44 -18.65 19.97 -1.11
C VAL A 44 -17.22 19.46 -1.23
N ALA A 45 -16.24 20.35 -1.41
CA ALA A 45 -14.83 19.98 -1.48
C ALA A 45 -14.31 19.40 -0.15
N TRP A 46 -14.86 19.84 0.99
CA TRP A 46 -14.48 19.33 2.30
C TRP A 46 -15.05 17.93 2.58
N GLN A 47 -16.25 17.64 2.10
CA GLN A 47 -16.81 16.27 2.12
C GLN A 47 -16.13 15.34 1.12
N ALA A 48 -15.70 15.88 -0.02
CA ALA A 48 -14.99 15.12 -1.05
C ALA A 48 -13.49 14.98 -0.77
N ALA A 49 -12.94 15.70 0.22
CA ALA A 49 -11.55 15.54 0.63
C ALA A 49 -11.37 14.10 1.11
N PRO A 50 -10.59 13.27 0.38
CA PRO A 50 -10.37 11.90 0.80
C PRO A 50 -9.68 11.96 2.15
N THR A 51 -10.41 11.61 3.21
CA THR A 51 -9.79 11.29 4.48
C THR A 51 -8.91 10.09 4.17
N SER A 52 -7.61 10.35 4.03
CA SER A 52 -6.59 9.30 3.99
C SER A 52 -6.59 8.67 5.38
N ARG A 53 -7.63 7.87 5.67
CA ARG A 53 -7.55 6.85 6.69
C ARG A 53 -6.49 5.92 6.16
N ARG A 54 -5.32 5.99 6.79
CA ARG A 54 -4.24 5.02 6.62
C ARG A 54 -4.87 3.66 6.93
N THR A 55 -5.26 2.93 5.89
CA THR A 55 -5.86 1.60 6.04
C THR A 55 -4.78 0.73 6.67
N VAL A 56 -4.98 0.38 7.94
CA VAL A 56 -4.13 -0.60 8.61
C VAL A 56 -4.59 -1.94 8.06
N GLU A 57 -3.68 -2.65 7.39
CA GLU A 57 -3.94 -4.02 6.95
C GLU A 57 -3.87 -4.96 8.16
N PRO A 58 -4.56 -6.11 8.13
CA PRO A 58 -4.47 -7.06 9.21
C PRO A 58 -3.04 -7.63 9.33
N GLU A 59 -2.65 -7.93 10.57
CA GLU A 59 -1.31 -8.43 10.92
C GLU A 59 -1.08 -9.88 10.46
N SER A 60 -2.15 -10.61 10.18
CA SER A 60 -2.09 -11.96 9.61
C SER A 60 -2.31 -11.93 8.10
N ILE A 61 -1.44 -12.59 7.33
CA ILE A 61 -1.57 -12.71 5.87
C ILE A 61 -2.81 -13.54 5.47
N LEU A 62 -3.29 -14.38 6.39
CA LEU A 62 -4.48 -15.20 6.20
C LEU A 62 -5.76 -14.35 6.16
N GLU A 63 -5.77 -13.26 6.94
CA GLU A 63 -6.87 -12.31 6.99
C GLU A 63 -6.90 -11.37 5.77
N LEU A 64 -5.80 -11.29 5.02
CA LEU A 64 -5.81 -10.60 3.73
C LEU A 64 -6.70 -11.35 2.75
N GLY A 65 -7.61 -10.60 2.14
CA GLY A 65 -8.40 -11.10 1.03
C GLY A 65 -7.50 -11.53 -0.13
N GLU A 66 -7.95 -12.55 -0.88
CA GLU A 66 -7.26 -13.03 -2.08
C GLU A 66 -6.86 -11.90 -3.05
N PRO A 67 -7.70 -10.88 -3.32
CA PRO A 67 -7.31 -9.76 -4.20
C PRO A 67 -6.08 -8.99 -3.72
N GLN A 68 -5.93 -8.81 -2.40
CA GLN A 68 -4.80 -8.09 -1.81
C GLN A 68 -3.52 -8.93 -1.87
N ARG A 69 -3.61 -10.22 -1.55
CA ARG A 69 -2.49 -11.17 -1.70
C ARG A 69 -2.00 -11.23 -3.15
N VAL A 70 -2.91 -11.28 -4.12
CA VAL A 70 -2.57 -11.23 -5.55
C VAL A 70 -1.91 -9.91 -5.94
N ALA A 71 -2.35 -8.77 -5.37
CA ALA A 71 -1.73 -7.47 -5.63
C ALA A 71 -0.28 -7.40 -5.13
N LEU A 72 0.00 -7.93 -3.94
CA LEU A 72 1.36 -8.05 -3.38
C LEU A 72 2.27 -8.90 -4.28
N LEU A 73 1.76 -10.06 -4.73
CA LEU A 73 2.46 -10.94 -5.66
C LEU A 73 2.72 -10.27 -7.01
N ARG A 74 1.74 -9.52 -7.54
CA ARG A 74 1.88 -8.78 -8.79
C ARG A 74 2.98 -7.73 -8.69
N GLY A 75 3.02 -6.97 -7.59
CA GLY A 75 4.09 -6.01 -7.31
C GLY A 75 5.47 -6.67 -7.28
N THR A 76 5.57 -7.83 -6.63
CA THR A 76 6.83 -8.60 -6.57
C THR A 76 7.23 -9.13 -7.95
N SER A 77 6.30 -9.68 -8.72
CA SER A 77 6.54 -10.19 -10.08
C SER A 77 7.02 -9.06 -11.02
N MET A 78 6.42 -7.87 -10.92
CA MET A 78 6.86 -6.69 -11.66
C MET A 78 8.28 -6.27 -11.27
N SER A 79 8.62 -6.30 -9.98
CA SER A 79 9.96 -5.98 -9.50
C SER A 79 11.02 -6.99 -9.96
N LEU A 80 10.71 -8.29 -9.93
CA LEU A 80 11.63 -9.31 -10.43
C LEU A 80 11.86 -9.16 -11.94
N THR A 81 10.81 -8.82 -12.68
CA THR A 81 10.88 -8.56 -14.12
C THR A 81 11.73 -7.33 -14.43
N SER A 82 11.55 -6.23 -13.69
CA SER A 82 12.34 -5.00 -13.90
C SER A 82 13.83 -5.21 -13.60
N MET A 83 14.14 -6.05 -12.62
CA MET A 83 15.51 -6.46 -12.29
C MET A 83 16.08 -7.57 -13.21
N ARG A 84 15.33 -7.98 -14.25
CA ARG A 84 15.73 -9.03 -15.22
C ARG A 84 16.08 -10.36 -14.57
N TYR A 85 15.38 -10.75 -13.51
CA TYR A 85 15.53 -12.10 -12.97
C TYR A 85 15.14 -13.16 -14.01
N ARG A 86 15.82 -14.31 -13.97
CA ARG A 86 15.53 -15.48 -14.80
C ARG A 86 14.13 -16.06 -14.53
N TYR A 87 13.54 -15.71 -13.40
CA TYR A 87 12.28 -16.26 -12.90
C TYR A 87 11.19 -15.21 -12.83
N SER A 88 9.96 -15.63 -13.10
CA SER A 88 8.74 -14.88 -12.79
C SER A 88 7.89 -15.66 -11.78
N ILE A 89 7.04 -14.95 -11.05
CA ILE A 89 6.16 -15.56 -10.05
C ILE A 89 4.69 -15.31 -10.38
N ARG A 90 3.84 -16.27 -10.04
CA ARG A 90 2.37 -16.18 -10.13
C ARG A 90 1.74 -16.76 -8.87
N ALA A 91 0.55 -16.29 -8.53
CA ALA A 91 -0.23 -16.85 -7.44
C ALA A 91 -0.53 -18.33 -7.71
N ASP A 92 -0.31 -19.18 -6.72
CA ASP A 92 -0.76 -20.56 -6.79
C ASP A 92 -2.27 -20.64 -6.50
N ARG A 93 -3.07 -20.78 -7.56
CA ARG A 93 -4.53 -20.92 -7.46
C ARG A 93 -4.99 -22.36 -7.31
N SER A 94 -4.07 -23.32 -7.35
CA SER A 94 -4.40 -24.73 -7.35
C SER A 94 -4.75 -25.26 -5.95
N GLY A 95 -4.52 -24.46 -4.91
CA GLY A 95 -4.86 -24.81 -3.53
C GLY A 95 -3.97 -25.90 -2.93
N HIS A 96 -2.88 -26.29 -3.61
CA HIS A 96 -1.94 -27.30 -3.09
C HIS A 96 -1.18 -26.81 -1.85
N ARG A 97 -1.15 -25.49 -1.63
CA ARG A 97 -0.41 -24.84 -0.56
C ARG A 97 -1.24 -23.72 0.02
N GLU A 98 -1.22 -23.63 1.35
CA GLU A 98 -1.89 -22.57 2.07
C GLU A 98 -0.91 -21.45 2.39
N PRO A 99 -1.37 -20.19 2.38
CA PRO A 99 -0.59 -19.10 2.95
C PRO A 99 -0.37 -19.35 4.43
N PHE A 100 0.67 -18.75 5.00
CA PHE A 100 0.92 -18.82 6.43
C PHE A 100 1.73 -17.65 6.93
N ASP A 101 1.61 -17.37 8.22
CA ASP A 101 2.42 -16.38 8.92
C ASP A 101 3.52 -17.05 9.75
N ALA A 102 4.61 -16.33 9.95
CA ALA A 102 5.62 -16.68 10.93
C ALA A 102 6.42 -15.45 11.38
N VAL A 103 6.85 -15.47 12.63
CA VAL A 103 7.83 -14.51 13.15
C VAL A 103 9.22 -15.12 12.96
N VAL A 104 10.10 -14.39 12.30
CA VAL A 104 11.48 -14.81 12.03
C VAL A 104 12.42 -13.67 12.39
N ASN A 105 13.32 -13.88 13.35
CA ASN A 105 14.25 -12.85 13.85
C ASN A 105 13.51 -11.55 14.24
N ASP A 106 12.43 -11.69 15.02
CA ASP A 106 11.54 -10.62 15.47
C ASP A 106 10.81 -9.85 14.35
N ILE A 107 10.79 -10.40 13.13
CA ILE A 107 10.11 -9.80 11.98
C ILE A 107 8.92 -10.68 11.60
N GLN A 108 7.74 -10.05 11.55
CA GLN A 108 6.50 -10.69 11.11
C GLN A 108 6.53 -10.88 9.59
N LEU A 109 6.49 -12.14 9.16
CA LEU A 109 6.51 -12.55 7.77
C LEU A 109 5.23 -13.27 7.38
N GLY A 110 4.73 -12.95 6.18
CA GLY A 110 3.55 -13.53 5.57
C GLY A 110 3.96 -14.24 4.29
N PHE A 111 3.75 -15.54 4.23
CA PHE A 111 4.16 -16.39 3.12
C PHE A 111 2.97 -16.66 2.22
N VAL A 112 3.02 -16.19 0.98
CA VAL A 112 1.98 -16.42 -0.02
C VAL A 112 2.46 -17.47 -1.02
N PRO A 113 1.68 -18.53 -1.30
CA PRO A 113 2.09 -19.61 -2.18
C PRO A 113 2.16 -19.13 -3.64
N VAL A 114 3.22 -19.55 -4.34
CA VAL A 114 3.46 -19.14 -5.72
C VAL A 114 3.94 -20.29 -6.59
N VAL A 115 3.67 -20.14 -7.88
CA VAL A 115 4.34 -20.86 -8.96
C VAL A 115 5.50 -20.00 -9.45
N ILE A 116 6.71 -20.54 -9.37
CA ILE A 116 7.95 -19.94 -9.88
C ILE A 116 8.17 -20.49 -11.28
N LEU A 117 8.20 -19.60 -12.27
CA LEU A 117 8.35 -19.95 -13.67
C LEU A 117 9.73 -19.52 -14.15
N GLU A 118 10.48 -20.46 -14.71
CA GLU A 118 11.74 -20.14 -15.37
C GLU A 118 11.47 -19.65 -16.80
N ASN A 119 11.83 -18.40 -17.09
CA ASN A 119 11.43 -17.72 -18.33
C ASN A 119 12.04 -18.36 -19.59
N SER A 120 13.24 -18.95 -19.48
CA SER A 120 13.98 -19.54 -20.61
C SER A 120 13.59 -20.96 -20.96
N SER A 121 13.27 -21.79 -19.95
CA SER A 121 13.03 -23.23 -20.13
C SER A 121 11.55 -23.60 -20.03
N GLY A 122 10.71 -22.69 -19.53
CA GLY A 122 9.31 -22.98 -19.20
C GLY A 122 9.14 -23.91 -18.00
N ARG A 123 10.22 -24.28 -17.31
CA ARG A 123 10.14 -25.11 -16.11
C ARG A 123 9.39 -24.37 -15.01
N GLN A 124 8.58 -25.13 -14.29
CA GLN A 124 7.78 -24.62 -13.18
C GLN A 124 8.27 -25.25 -11.88
N GLY A 125 8.37 -24.44 -10.85
CA GLY A 125 8.59 -24.84 -9.48
C GLY A 125 7.53 -24.23 -8.58
N TYR A 126 7.41 -24.76 -7.37
CA TYR A 126 6.50 -24.25 -6.36
C TYR A 126 7.29 -23.68 -5.20
N GLY A 127 6.78 -22.60 -4.63
CA GLY A 127 7.40 -21.92 -3.51
C GLY A 127 6.43 -21.03 -2.77
N TYR A 128 7.02 -20.14 -2.01
CA TYR A 128 6.35 -19.06 -1.31
C TYR A 128 7.07 -17.75 -1.60
N VAL A 129 6.36 -16.64 -1.46
CA VAL A 129 6.95 -15.32 -1.40
C VAL A 129 6.67 -14.76 -0.02
N ALA A 130 7.73 -14.42 0.71
CA ALA A 130 7.63 -13.86 2.05
C ALA A 130 7.50 -12.33 1.96
N PHE A 131 6.45 -11.79 2.56
CA PHE A 131 6.20 -10.36 2.72
C PHE A 131 6.48 -9.96 4.15
N VAL A 132 6.97 -8.74 4.37
CA VAL A 132 7.24 -8.20 5.71
C VAL A 132 6.06 -7.34 6.14
N TYR A 133 5.56 -7.55 7.36
CA TYR A 133 4.59 -6.64 7.97
C TYR A 133 5.32 -5.51 8.70
N ASP A 134 5.04 -4.24 8.36
CA ASP A 134 5.71 -3.08 8.95
C ASP A 134 4.98 -2.47 10.16
N GLY A 135 3.98 -3.18 10.71
CA GLY A 135 3.09 -2.67 11.75
C GLY A 135 1.87 -1.91 11.23
N HIS A 136 1.81 -1.66 9.91
CA HIS A 136 0.68 -0.98 9.27
C HIS A 136 0.19 -1.68 8.00
N ARG A 137 1.09 -2.33 7.26
CA ARG A 137 0.81 -3.00 5.99
C ARG A 137 1.87 -4.04 5.65
N TRP A 138 1.50 -4.93 4.75
CA TRP A 138 2.41 -5.86 4.12
C TRP A 138 3.24 -5.17 3.03
N ARG A 139 4.55 -5.41 3.04
CA ARG A 139 5.50 -4.79 2.12
C ARG A 139 6.15 -5.81 1.19
N GLY A 140 6.33 -5.38 -0.05
CA GLY A 140 7.15 -6.03 -1.07
C GLY A 140 8.21 -5.09 -1.67
N PRO A 141 9.04 -5.59 -2.60
CA PRO A 141 8.98 -6.93 -3.18
C PRO A 141 9.32 -8.01 -2.16
N GLY A 142 8.51 -9.06 -2.10
CA GLY A 142 8.70 -10.17 -1.17
C GLY A 142 9.87 -11.07 -1.57
N LEU A 143 10.39 -11.84 -0.61
CA LEU A 143 11.52 -12.75 -0.82
C LEU A 143 11.02 -14.07 -1.42
N PRO A 144 11.47 -14.47 -2.62
CA PRO A 144 11.08 -15.75 -3.19
C PRO A 144 11.81 -16.90 -2.47
N CYS A 145 11.03 -17.84 -1.93
CA CYS A 145 11.50 -19.01 -1.24
C CYS A 145 10.97 -20.27 -1.95
N GLY A 146 11.85 -21.03 -2.60
CA GLY A 146 11.48 -22.31 -3.20
C GLY A 146 11.28 -23.40 -2.14
N GLY A 147 10.52 -24.44 -2.48
CA GLY A 147 10.32 -25.60 -1.60
C GLY A 147 9.05 -25.51 -0.76
N ASP A 148 8.94 -26.36 0.24
CA ASP A 148 7.80 -26.42 1.18
C ASP A 148 7.87 -25.33 2.27
N ARG A 149 6.90 -25.36 3.19
CA ARG A 149 6.80 -24.39 4.31
C ARG A 149 8.08 -24.34 5.15
N GLU A 150 8.62 -25.49 5.49
CA GLU A 150 9.80 -25.60 6.35
C GLU A 150 11.06 -25.08 5.65
N THR A 151 11.23 -25.45 4.37
CA THR A 151 12.31 -24.93 3.52
C THR A 151 12.21 -23.42 3.34
N ALA A 152 10.99 -22.89 3.15
CA ALA A 152 10.77 -21.47 2.97
C ALA A 152 11.06 -20.66 4.24
N LEU A 153 10.68 -21.18 5.41
CA LEU A 153 11.01 -20.60 6.71
C LEU A 153 12.52 -20.59 6.94
N ALA A 154 13.19 -21.72 6.72
CA ALA A 154 14.63 -21.82 6.88
C ALA A 154 15.38 -20.87 5.94
N HIS A 155 14.89 -20.68 4.71
CA HIS A 155 15.45 -19.71 3.78
C HIS A 155 15.24 -18.27 4.26
N ALA A 156 14.03 -17.91 4.66
CA ALA A 156 13.72 -16.58 5.18
C ALA A 156 14.57 -16.24 6.42
N ALA A 157 14.78 -17.19 7.33
CA ALA A 157 15.63 -17.01 8.52
C ALA A 157 17.09 -16.68 8.20
N ARG A 158 17.61 -17.11 7.04
CA ARG A 158 18.95 -16.75 6.57
C ARG A 158 18.99 -15.41 5.85
N CYS A 159 17.89 -14.99 5.23
CA CYS A 159 17.81 -13.77 4.42
C CYS A 159 17.44 -12.54 5.24
N VAL A 160 16.73 -12.73 6.34
CA VAL A 160 16.19 -11.64 7.15
C VAL A 160 17.06 -11.46 8.38
N SER A 161 17.72 -10.30 8.49
CA SER A 161 18.38 -9.87 9.72
C SER A 161 17.41 -9.06 10.58
N PRO A 162 17.53 -9.07 11.92
CA PRO A 162 16.77 -8.16 12.77
C PRO A 162 16.93 -6.73 12.24
N ILE A 163 15.83 -5.99 12.13
CA ILE A 163 15.91 -4.56 11.88
C ILE A 163 16.48 -3.98 13.16
N GLU A 164 17.79 -3.69 13.19
CA GLU A 164 18.36 -2.83 14.23
C GLU A 164 17.49 -1.57 14.24
N SER A 165 16.84 -1.31 15.37
CA SER A 165 16.08 -0.09 15.59
C SER A 165 17.04 1.08 15.40
N ARG A 166 17.07 1.64 14.19
CA ARG A 166 17.54 3.01 14.00
C ARG A 166 16.58 3.86 14.83
N ASP A 167 17.12 4.38 15.93
CA ASP A 167 16.52 5.29 16.92
C ASP A 167 16.31 4.62 18.30
N ALA A 168 17.40 4.54 19.05
CA ALA A 168 17.42 4.72 20.50
C ALA A 168 18.05 6.09 20.80
#